data_AF-A0ABD3XH82-F1
#
_entry.id   AF-A0ABD3XH82-F1
#
_cell.length_a   1.000
_cell.length_b   1.000
_cell.length_c   1.000
_cell.angle_alpha   90.00
_cell.angle_beta   90.00
_cell.angle_gamma   90.00
#
_symmetry.space_group_name_H-M   'P 1'
#
loop_
_entity.id
_entity.type
_entity.pdbx_description
1 polymer ?
#
loop_
_entity_poly.entity_id
_entity_poly.type
_entity_poly.pdbx_seq_one_letter_code
_entity_poly.pdbx_strand_id
1 'polypeptide(L)'
;MDTQTMKYFGEDPCKFRHFGETEATFGAYHFDEVSQTLVRSWAACALNENCIAPPGTASKLSCSIHRTEDGRCHRFDQAVLSLMLRRLYHEQNDYPQVPVPINLRVIERGSRINYFPID
;
A
#
# COMPACT_ATOMS: atom_id res chain seq x y z
N MET A 1 -8.21 2.25 -3.60
CA MET A 1 -7.32 3.11 -2.80
C MET A 1 -8.15 3.95 -1.82
N ASP A 2 -7.61 4.28 -0.65
CA ASP A 2 -8.37 5.00 0.39
C ASP A 2 -8.56 6.50 0.11
N THR A 3 -9.82 6.96 0.17
CA THR A 3 -10.20 8.35 -0.15
C THR A 3 -9.92 9.35 0.98
N GLN A 4 -9.83 8.92 2.24
CA GLN A 4 -9.47 9.80 3.35
C GLN A 4 -7.96 10.08 3.31
N THR A 5 -7.14 9.06 3.03
CA THR A 5 -5.71 9.24 2.77
C THR A 5 -5.50 10.21 1.61
N MET A 6 -6.17 10.02 0.47
CA MET A 6 -6.08 10.95 -0.66
C MET A 6 -6.44 12.38 -0.27
N LYS A 7 -7.54 12.57 0.48
CA LYS A 7 -7.95 13.89 0.96
C LYS A 7 -6.89 14.54 1.85
N TYR A 8 -6.28 13.79 2.76
CA TYR A 8 -5.21 14.29 3.63
C TYR A 8 -4.01 14.79 2.82
N PHE A 9 -3.63 14.07 1.75
CA PHE A 9 -2.53 14.46 0.86
C PHE A 9 -2.91 15.46 -0.24
N GLY A 10 -4.17 15.91 -0.29
CA GLY A 10 -4.66 16.83 -1.32
C GLY A 10 -4.73 16.23 -2.73
N GLU A 11 -4.92 14.91 -2.82
CA GLU A 11 -4.94 14.17 -4.08
C GLU A 11 -6.35 14.02 -4.65
N ASP A 12 -6.45 14.02 -5.98
CA ASP A 12 -7.69 13.74 -6.71
C ASP A 12 -7.83 12.23 -6.94
N PRO A 13 -8.84 11.56 -6.33
CA PRO A 13 -9.04 10.12 -6.48
C PRO A 13 -9.19 9.65 -7.93
N CYS A 14 -9.73 10.51 -8.81
CA CYS A 14 -9.91 10.17 -10.23
C CYS A 14 -8.57 9.90 -10.93
N LYS A 15 -7.48 10.57 -10.52
CA LYS A 15 -6.15 10.35 -11.08
C LYS A 15 -5.59 8.97 -10.74
N PHE A 16 -6.11 8.32 -9.71
CA PHE A 16 -5.59 7.06 -9.18
C PHE A 16 -6.48 5.86 -9.53
N ARG A 17 -7.66 6.08 -10.14
CA ARG A 17 -8.66 5.03 -10.39
C ARG A 17 -8.18 3.91 -11.30
N HIS A 18 -7.23 4.22 -12.19
CA HIS A 18 -6.64 3.25 -13.12
C HIS A 18 -5.43 2.52 -12.56
N PHE A 19 -5.03 2.82 -11.32
CA PHE A 19 -3.83 2.25 -10.71
C PHE A 19 -4.21 1.25 -9.61
N GLY A 20 -3.48 0.14 -9.59
CA GLY A 20 -3.55 -0.81 -8.49
C GLY A 20 -3.01 -0.20 -7.20
N GLU A 21 -3.54 -0.66 -6.06
CA GLU A 21 -3.00 -0.32 -4.75
C GLU A 21 -1.84 -1.26 -4.43
N THR A 22 -0.76 -0.71 -3.88
CA THR A 22 0.41 -1.46 -3.44
C THR A 22 0.07 -2.26 -2.16
N GLU A 23 0.50 -3.52 -2.15
CA GLU A 23 0.47 -4.38 -0.96
C GLU A 23 1.51 -3.87 0.07
N ALA A 24 1.13 -3.74 1.34
CA ALA A 24 2.01 -3.20 2.37
C ALA A 24 2.15 -4.07 3.63
N THR A 25 1.54 -5.25 3.65
CA THR A 25 1.70 -6.21 4.77
C THR A 25 3.14 -6.71 4.83
N PHE A 26 3.74 -7.03 3.68
CA PHE A 26 5.12 -7.49 3.60
C PHE A 26 5.80 -7.03 2.31
N GLY A 27 6.91 -6.30 2.44
CA GLY A 27 7.72 -5.86 1.32
C GLY A 27 9.20 -6.20 1.53
N ALA A 28 9.84 -6.70 0.48
CA ALA A 28 11.29 -6.82 0.40
C ALA A 28 11.81 -5.77 -0.58
N TYR A 29 12.77 -4.96 -0.15
CA TYR A 29 13.32 -3.87 -0.94
C TYR A 29 14.83 -4.04 -1.05
N HIS A 30 15.36 -3.80 -2.25
CA HIS A 30 16.79 -3.56 -2.40
C HIS A 30 17.11 -2.20 -1.75
N PHE A 31 18.09 -2.15 -0.85
CA PHE A 31 18.31 -0.99 0.01
C PHE A 31 19.17 0.09 -0.65
N ASP A 32 18.76 0.53 -1.85
CA ASP A 32 19.32 1.70 -2.53
C ASP A 32 18.80 3.02 -1.93
N GLU A 33 19.34 4.16 -2.38
CA GLU A 33 19.02 5.49 -1.85
C GLU A 33 17.53 5.86 -2.01
N VAL A 34 16.91 5.47 -3.13
CA VAL A 34 15.50 5.76 -3.41
C VAL A 34 14.62 4.93 -2.49
N SER A 35 14.86 3.62 -2.44
CA SER A 35 14.14 2.69 -1.57
C SER A 35 14.28 3.05 -0.10
N GLN A 36 15.48 3.46 0.35
CA GLN A 36 15.71 3.91 1.72
C GLN A 36 14.93 5.20 2.04
N THR A 37 14.91 6.16 1.11
CA THR A 37 14.16 7.42 1.27
C THR A 37 12.66 7.17 1.32
N LEU A 38 12.15 6.27 0.47
CA LEU A 38 10.75 5.85 0.47
C LEU A 38 10.37 5.22 1.81
N VAL A 39 11.11 4.21 2.27
CA VAL A 39 10.81 3.49 3.53
C VAL A 39 10.89 4.44 4.73
N ARG A 40 11.87 5.35 4.76
CA ARG A 40 11.97 6.38 5.83
C ARG A 40 10.78 7.33 5.82
N SER A 41 10.36 7.78 4.65
CA SER A 41 9.21 8.69 4.52
C SER A 41 7.90 8.00 4.93
N TRP A 42 7.74 6.74 4.56
CA TRP A 42 6.59 5.93 4.96
C TRP A 42 6.59 5.65 6.47
N ALA A 43 7.74 5.33 7.06
CA ALA A 43 7.89 5.19 8.50
C ALA A 43 7.62 6.50 9.26
N ALA A 44 8.07 7.65 8.73
CA ALA A 44 7.75 8.95 9.31
C ALA A 44 6.25 9.24 9.27
N CYS A 45 5.55 8.85 8.19
CA CYS A 45 4.09 8.92 8.12
C CYS A 45 3.42 8.04 9.18
N ALA A 46 3.94 6.84 9.44
CA ALA A 46 3.44 5.95 10.48
C ALA A 46 3.51 6.55 11.90
N LEU A 47 4.41 7.51 12.12
CA LEU A 47 4.54 8.25 13.39
C LEU A 47 3.58 9.45 13.50
N ASN A 48 2.77 9.72 12.47
CA ASN A 48 1.76 10.77 12.46
C ASN A 48 0.38 10.16 12.24
N GLU A 49 -0.48 10.24 13.27
CA GLU A 49 -1.83 9.67 13.25
C GLU A 49 -2.63 10.10 12.01
N ASN A 50 -2.66 11.39 11.69
CA ASN A 50 -3.45 11.87 10.55
C ASN A 50 -2.91 11.38 9.19
N CYS A 51 -1.63 11.01 9.14
CA CYS A 51 -0.99 10.52 7.93
C CYS A 51 -1.29 9.04 7.68
N ILE A 52 -1.06 8.19 8.70
CA ILE A 52 -1.23 6.73 8.59
C ILE A 52 -2.65 6.25 8.93
N ALA A 53 -3.43 7.07 9.63
CA ALA A 53 -4.77 6.77 10.11
C ALA A 53 -5.64 8.05 10.11
N PRO A 54 -5.99 8.60 8.93
CA PRO A 54 -6.78 9.83 8.83
C PRO A 54 -8.17 9.73 9.52
N PRO A 55 -8.79 10.85 9.92
CA PRO A 55 -10.05 10.84 10.64
C PRO A 55 -11.17 10.04 9.95
N GLY A 56 -11.73 9.07 10.67
CA GLY A 56 -12.78 8.17 10.17
C GLY A 56 -12.33 6.72 9.95
N THR A 57 -11.07 6.40 10.27
CA THR A 57 -10.50 5.04 10.18
C THR A 57 -11.29 3.95 10.88
N ALA A 58 -11.79 4.23 12.08
CA ALA A 58 -12.52 3.28 12.92
C ALA A 58 -13.80 2.74 12.26
N SER A 59 -14.34 3.43 11.24
CA SER A 59 -15.54 2.98 10.52
C SER A 59 -15.24 2.01 9.36
N LYS A 60 -13.97 1.72 9.06
CA LYS A 60 -13.54 0.96 7.87
C LYS A 60 -12.97 -0.44 8.15
N LEU A 61 -13.25 -1.01 9.32
CA LEU A 61 -12.62 -2.26 9.80
C LEU A 61 -12.77 -3.48 8.87
N SER A 62 -13.82 -3.56 8.05
CA SER A 62 -14.04 -4.68 7.13
C SER A 62 -13.87 -4.28 5.67
N CYS A 63 -13.05 -5.02 4.93
CA CYS A 63 -12.95 -4.91 3.48
C CYS A 63 -13.72 -6.05 2.81
N SER A 64 -14.71 -5.74 1.97
CA SER A 64 -15.42 -6.75 1.19
C SER A 64 -14.96 -6.69 -0.26
N ILE A 65 -14.47 -7.82 -0.79
CA ILE A 65 -14.05 -7.95 -2.19
C ILE A 65 -15.20 -7.77 -3.20
N HIS A 66 -16.45 -7.85 -2.73
CA HIS A 66 -17.64 -7.72 -3.58
C HIS A 66 -18.16 -6.29 -3.67
N ARG A 67 -17.58 -5.35 -2.91
CA ARG A 67 -17.95 -3.94 -2.98
C ARG A 67 -16.92 -3.19 -3.80
N THR A 68 -17.39 -2.56 -4.89
CA THR A 68 -16.56 -1.84 -5.86
C THR A 68 -16.45 -0.34 -5.58
N GLU A 69 -16.98 0.12 -4.44
CA GLU A 69 -16.94 1.53 -4.06
C GLU A 69 -15.56 1.94 -3.54
N ASP A 70 -15.10 3.12 -3.95
CA ASP A 70 -13.80 3.66 -3.59
C ASP A 70 -13.70 3.95 -2.07
N GLY A 71 -12.54 3.66 -1.48
CA GLY A 71 -12.21 4.04 -0.09
C GLY A 71 -13.04 3.36 1.01
N ARG A 72 -13.54 2.14 0.82
CA ARG A 72 -14.28 1.39 1.86
C ARG A 72 -13.41 0.70 2.90
N CYS A 73 -12.18 0.33 2.55
CA CYS A 73 -11.36 -0.60 3.32
C CYS A 73 -10.35 0.11 4.23
N HIS A 74 -10.05 -0.50 5.39
CA HIS A 74 -8.95 -0.09 6.27
C HIS A 74 -7.59 -0.44 5.66
N ARG A 75 -7.14 0.40 4.70
CA ARG A 75 -5.89 0.21 3.93
C ARG A 75 -5.09 1.51 3.84
N PHE A 76 -5.00 2.21 4.95
CA PHE A 76 -4.43 3.57 4.98
C PHE A 76 -2.92 3.58 4.74
N ASP A 77 -2.19 2.64 5.35
CA ASP A 77 -0.76 2.43 5.17
C ASP A 77 -0.42 2.02 3.73
N GLN A 78 -1.21 1.10 3.16
CA GLN A 78 -1.14 0.71 1.75
C GLN A 78 -1.40 1.91 0.82
N ALA A 79 -2.40 2.73 1.13
CA ALA A 79 -2.73 3.91 0.35
C ALA A 79 -1.60 4.96 0.42
N VAL A 80 -1.00 5.20 1.60
CA VAL A 80 0.16 6.10 1.72
C VAL A 80 1.30 5.62 0.85
N LEU A 81 1.67 4.34 0.96
CA LEU A 81 2.77 3.75 0.17
C LEU A 81 2.50 3.88 -1.34
N SER A 82 1.27 3.59 -1.76
CA SER A 82 0.85 3.71 -3.15
C SER A 82 0.96 5.15 -3.68
N LEU A 83 0.59 6.16 -2.87
CA LEU A 83 0.76 7.57 -3.24
C LEU A 83 2.24 7.94 -3.40
N MET A 84 3.07 7.54 -2.43
CA MET A 84 4.51 7.84 -2.44
C MET A 84 5.18 7.24 -3.68
N LEU A 85 4.93 5.96 -3.94
CA LEU A 85 5.43 5.29 -5.14
C LEU A 85 4.92 5.96 -6.42
N ARG A 86 3.64 6.34 -6.46
CA ARG A 86 3.10 6.99 -7.66
C ARG A 86 3.75 8.33 -7.92
N ARG A 87 4.04 9.12 -6.88
CA ARG A 87 4.74 10.41 -7.04
C ARG A 87 6.17 10.19 -7.56
N LEU A 88 6.87 9.18 -7.03
CA LEU A 88 8.23 8.85 -7.46
C LEU A 88 8.30 8.33 -8.90
N TYR A 89 7.34 7.50 -9.29
CA TYR A 89 7.35 6.78 -10.56
C TYR A 89 6.22 7.21 -11.52
N HIS A 90 5.71 8.44 -11.41
CA HIS A 90 4.50 8.87 -12.15
C HIS A 90 4.63 8.77 -13.68
N GLU A 91 5.85 8.91 -14.23
CA GLU A 91 6.16 8.75 -15.65
C GLU A 91 6.26 7.28 -16.08
N GLN A 92 6.49 6.37 -15.14
CA GLN A 92 6.56 4.94 -15.36
C GLN A 92 5.16 4.35 -15.07
N ASN A 93 4.43 3.95 -16.11
CA ASN A 93 3.22 3.16 -15.93
C ASN A 93 3.53 1.72 -15.50
N ASP A 94 4.79 1.31 -15.54
CA ASP A 94 5.28 0.06 -15.00
C ASP A 94 5.60 0.22 -13.51
N TYR A 95 4.62 -0.06 -12.68
CA TYR A 95 4.96 -0.76 -11.45
C TYR A 95 5.47 -2.16 -11.85
N PRO A 96 6.45 -2.74 -11.14
CA PRO A 96 6.67 -4.17 -11.23
C PRO A 96 5.37 -4.88 -10.81
N GLN A 97 4.54 -5.16 -11.80
CA GLN A 97 3.36 -6.01 -11.66
C GLN A 97 3.92 -7.37 -11.35
N VAL A 98 3.68 -7.89 -10.15
CA VAL A 98 3.98 -9.29 -9.86
C VAL A 98 3.00 -10.09 -10.74
N PRO A 99 3.48 -10.84 -11.76
CA PRO A 99 2.59 -11.63 -12.61
C PRO A 99 1.87 -12.63 -11.71
N VAL A 100 0.57 -12.44 -11.59
CA VAL A 100 -0.33 -13.32 -10.86
C VAL A 100 -0.23 -14.71 -11.51
N PRO A 101 0.21 -15.71 -10.75
CA PRO A 101 -0.77 -16.54 -10.11
C PRO A 101 -0.73 -16.27 -8.62
N ILE A 102 -1.87 -15.85 -8.07
CA ILE A 102 -2.05 -15.64 -6.64
C ILE A 102 -2.03 -17.04 -6.01
N ASN A 103 -0.84 -17.56 -5.73
CA ASN A 103 -0.66 -18.56 -4.71
C ASN A 103 -0.79 -17.82 -3.37
N LEU A 104 -2.03 -17.44 -3.02
CA LEU A 104 -2.36 -16.90 -1.70
C LEU A 104 -1.97 -17.96 -0.67
N ARG A 105 -0.80 -17.77 -0.06
CA ARG A 105 -0.38 -18.54 1.11
C ARG A 105 -0.87 -17.77 2.32
N VAL A 106 -1.89 -18.31 2.98
CA VAL A 106 -2.31 -17.79 4.29
C VAL A 106 -1.17 -18.10 5.27
N ILE A 107 -0.61 -17.05 5.86
CA ILE A 107 0.48 -17.16 6.83
C ILE A 107 -0.14 -16.95 8.20
N GLU A 108 -0.20 -18.00 8.98
CA GLU A 108 -0.68 -17.91 10.35
C GLU A 108 0.48 -17.60 11.29
N ARG A 109 0.14 -17.07 12.47
CA ARG A 109 1.13 -16.81 13.52
C ARG A 109 1.82 -18.13 13.89
N GLY A 110 3.14 -18.19 13.72
CA GLY A 110 3.95 -19.39 13.99
C GLY A 110 4.27 -20.21 12.74
N SER A 111 3.66 -19.92 11.59
CA SER A 111 4.06 -20.51 10.32
C SER A 111 5.48 -20.09 9.93
N ARG A 112 6.23 -20.99 9.31
CA ARG A 112 7.54 -20.71 8.70
C ARG A 112 7.42 -20.89 7.19
N ILE A 113 7.83 -19.89 6.44
CA ILE A 113 7.86 -19.92 4.97
C ILE A 113 9.28 -19.61 4.54
N ASN A 114 9.84 -20.43 3.66
CA ASN A 114 11.12 -20.13 3.03
C ASN A 114 10.87 -19.30 1.77
N TYR A 115 11.00 -17.98 1.90
CA TYR A 115 10.83 -17.05 0.79
C TYR A 115 11.99 -17.07 -0.21
N PHE A 116 13.17 -17.52 0.22
CA PHE A 116 14.39 -17.54 -0.56
C PHE A 116 15.03 -18.94 -0.46
N PRO A 117 14.47 -19.95 -1.14
CA PRO A 117 15.15 -21.23 -1.25
C PRO A 117 16.54 -21.01 -1.84
N ILE A 118 17.55 -21.55 -1.17
CA ILE A 118 18.91 -21.61 -1.71
C ILE A 118 18.92 -22.84 -2.60
N ASP A 119 19.10 -22.64 -3.91
CA ASP A 119 19.39 -23.71 -4.86
C ASP A 119 20.82 -24.24 -4.68
#